data_AF-A0A1J4PXS2-F1
#
_entry.id   AF-A0A1J4PXS2-F1
#
_cell.length_a   1.000
_cell.length_b   1.000
_cell.length_c   1.000
_cell.angle_alpha   90.00
_cell.angle_beta   90.00
_cell.angle_gamma   90.00
#
_symmetry.space_group_name_H-M   'P 1'
#
loop_
_entity.id
_entity.type
_entity.pdbx_description
1 polymer ?
#
loop_
_entity_poly.entity_id
_entity_poly.type
_entity_poly.pdbx_seq_one_letter_code
_entity_poly.pdbx_strand_id
1 'polypeptide(L)'
;MSTTSVSTSPDLATPTAAEVFAFADLEIGAAATEQWPHADFDVGDQVPSVTGYVRRIHVDGRPLHAKYSLLGVPGVVAARRHRGPWPQVRVAQQEYVQRTDGLIGREAAQLQLLAELGRPRVCPVAGVRRGVLFTESVTGPSLAQLLLDQAQDSAGLLVGIFGERSIAGTFQRKFNGLSGPIEPPPT
;
A
#
# COMPACT_ATOMS: atom_id res chain seq x y z
N MET A 1 -1.95 -40.74 41.06
CA MET A 1 -1.45 -39.48 40.50
C MET A 1 -0.52 -39.83 39.35
N SER A 2 -0.92 -39.57 38.12
CA SER A 2 -0.07 -39.72 36.94
C SER A 2 -0.30 -38.50 36.07
N THR A 3 0.59 -37.53 36.18
CA THR A 3 0.65 -36.33 35.35
C THR A 3 1.18 -36.72 33.98
N THR A 4 0.30 -36.78 32.99
CA THR A 4 0.69 -36.83 31.58
C THR A 4 1.17 -35.44 31.18
N SER A 5 2.49 -35.27 31.08
CA SER A 5 3.12 -34.09 30.49
C SER A 5 2.85 -34.08 28.99
N VAL A 6 1.99 -33.18 28.52
CA VAL A 6 1.87 -32.83 27.10
C VAL A 6 3.10 -32.00 26.74
N SER A 7 4.04 -32.61 26.01
CA SER A 7 5.16 -31.91 25.40
C SER A 7 4.60 -31.02 24.28
N THR A 8 4.43 -29.73 24.54
CA THR A 8 4.10 -28.74 23.52
C THR A 8 5.41 -28.39 22.82
N SER A 9 5.65 -29.00 21.65
CA SER A 9 6.73 -28.54 20.77
C SER A 9 6.58 -27.03 20.49
N PRO A 10 7.67 -26.25 20.49
CA PRO A 10 7.59 -24.83 20.23
C PRO A 10 7.21 -24.60 18.77
N ASP A 11 5.96 -24.22 18.55
CA ASP A 11 5.36 -23.52 17.41
C ASP A 11 6.22 -23.39 16.12
N LEU A 12 6.45 -24.52 15.44
CA LEU A 12 7.12 -24.61 14.13
C LEU A 12 6.13 -24.56 12.95
N ALA A 13 4.86 -24.25 13.22
CA ALA A 13 3.81 -24.28 12.20
C ALA A 13 3.96 -23.14 11.18
N THR A 14 3.56 -23.42 9.94
CA THR A 14 3.34 -22.39 8.93
C THR A 14 2.12 -21.57 9.35
N PRO A 15 2.18 -20.23 9.31
CA PRO A 15 1.06 -19.39 9.71
C PRO A 15 -0.15 -19.58 8.78
N THR A 16 -1.33 -19.56 9.37
CA THR A 16 -2.59 -19.40 8.65
C THR A 16 -2.72 -17.97 8.11
N ALA A 17 -3.60 -17.77 7.12
CA ALA A 17 -3.90 -16.43 6.62
C ALA A 17 -4.46 -15.51 7.72
N ALA A 18 -5.25 -16.05 8.65
CA ALA A 18 -5.81 -15.30 9.77
C ALA A 18 -4.71 -14.79 10.72
N GLU A 19 -3.71 -15.61 11.03
CA GLU A 19 -2.56 -15.19 11.86
C GLU A 19 -1.72 -14.12 11.17
N VAL A 20 -1.53 -14.22 9.85
CA VAL A 20 -0.85 -13.18 9.07
C VAL A 20 -1.62 -11.87 9.10
N PHE A 21 -2.95 -11.91 8.98
CA PHE A 21 -3.79 -10.70 9.02
C PHE A 21 -3.84 -10.08 10.41
N ALA A 22 -4.00 -10.89 11.46
CA ALA A 22 -3.95 -10.42 12.84
C ALA A 22 -2.60 -9.76 13.17
N PHE A 23 -1.50 -10.34 12.68
CA PHE A 23 -0.19 -9.71 12.81
C PHE A 23 -0.07 -8.40 12.03
N ALA A 24 -0.61 -8.33 10.82
CA ALA A 24 -0.65 -7.09 10.06
C ALA A 24 -1.46 -5.98 10.76
N ASP A 25 -2.60 -6.32 11.38
CA ASP A 25 -3.39 -5.39 12.19
C ASP A 25 -2.58 -4.85 13.38
N LEU A 26 -1.85 -5.72 14.09
CA LEU A 26 -0.98 -5.31 15.20
C LEU A 26 0.15 -4.38 14.74
N GLU A 27 0.81 -4.68 13.62
CA GLU A 27 1.87 -3.82 13.09
C GLU A 27 1.31 -2.47 12.59
N ILE A 28 0.10 -2.43 12.02
CA ILE A 28 -0.60 -1.19 11.67
C ILE A 28 -0.87 -0.35 12.93
N GLY A 29 -1.39 -0.96 13.99
CA GLY A 29 -1.65 -0.25 15.26
C GLY A 29 -0.39 0.29 15.90
N ALA A 30 0.68 -0.51 15.93
CA ALA A 30 1.98 -0.07 16.44
C ALA A 30 2.57 1.08 15.59
N ALA A 31 2.49 0.98 14.26
CA ALA A 31 2.96 2.02 13.36
C ALA A 31 2.16 3.32 13.49
N ALA A 32 0.84 3.23 13.69
CA ALA A 32 -0.02 4.39 13.91
C ALA A 32 0.29 5.08 15.24
N THR A 33 0.46 4.31 16.31
CA THR A 33 0.84 4.82 17.64
C THR A 33 2.21 5.52 17.59
N GLU A 34 3.17 4.98 16.84
CA GLU A 34 4.48 5.61 16.68
C GLU A 34 4.42 6.88 15.80
N GLN A 35 3.61 6.87 14.74
CA GLN A 35 3.44 8.01 13.84
C GLN A 35 2.66 9.16 14.49
N TRP A 36 1.65 8.84 15.30
CA TRP A 36 0.76 9.80 15.98
C TRP A 36 0.58 9.42 17.46
N PRO A 37 1.57 9.69 18.34
CA PRO A 37 1.58 9.23 19.73
C PRO A 37 0.45 9.73 20.63
N HIS A 38 -0.26 10.78 20.20
CA HIS A 38 -1.28 11.46 20.99
C HIS A 38 -2.63 11.55 20.28
N ALA A 39 -2.78 10.88 19.13
CA ALA A 39 -4.02 10.89 18.38
C ALA A 39 -4.92 9.74 18.79
N ASP A 40 -6.23 9.97 18.71
CA ASP A 40 -7.23 8.90 18.81
C ASP A 40 -7.16 8.05 17.54
N PHE A 41 -7.05 6.73 17.71
CA PHE A 41 -6.85 5.79 16.61
C PHE A 41 -7.89 4.68 16.61
N ASP A 42 -8.61 4.55 15.49
CA ASP A 42 -9.59 3.49 15.28
C ASP A 42 -9.27 2.68 14.02
N VAL A 43 -9.37 1.36 14.12
CA VAL A 43 -9.21 0.44 12.98
C VAL A 43 -10.57 0.11 12.39
N GLY A 44 -10.81 0.51 11.14
CA GLY A 44 -12.00 0.16 10.36
C GLY A 44 -11.80 -1.08 9.50
N ASP A 45 -12.68 -1.29 8.51
CA ASP A 45 -12.71 -2.52 7.69
C ASP A 45 -11.43 -2.79 6.88
N GLN A 46 -11.21 -4.07 6.58
CA GLN A 46 -10.22 -4.49 5.59
C GLN A 46 -10.67 -4.12 4.17
N VAL A 47 -9.77 -3.50 3.41
CA VAL A 47 -9.98 -3.22 1.99
C VAL A 47 -9.37 -4.35 1.16
N PRO A 48 -10.15 -5.03 0.30
CA PRO A 48 -9.61 -6.04 -0.59
C PRO A 48 -8.49 -5.48 -1.47
N SER A 49 -7.32 -6.11 -1.45
CA SER A 49 -6.16 -5.69 -2.24
C SER A 49 -5.32 -6.89 -2.68
N VAL A 50 -4.87 -6.85 -3.92
CA VAL A 50 -4.00 -7.88 -4.51
C VAL A 50 -2.55 -7.69 -4.07
N THR A 51 -2.14 -6.45 -3.79
CA THR A 51 -0.73 -6.05 -3.64
C THR A 51 -0.27 -5.91 -2.19
N GLY A 52 -1.16 -6.06 -1.22
CA GLY A 52 -0.82 -5.97 0.21
C GLY A 52 -2.03 -6.11 1.11
N TYR A 53 -1.81 -6.05 2.42
CA TYR A 53 -2.88 -5.98 3.41
C TYR A 53 -3.25 -4.52 3.64
N VAL A 54 -4.52 -4.17 3.54
CA VAL A 54 -4.99 -2.78 3.66
C VAL A 54 -6.12 -2.69 4.66
N ARG A 55 -6.02 -1.78 5.63
CA ARG A 55 -7.09 -1.39 6.54
C ARG A 55 -7.51 0.05 6.30
N ARG A 56 -8.80 0.33 6.44
CA ARG A 56 -9.25 1.69 6.74
C ARG A 56 -8.93 1.98 8.20
N ILE A 57 -8.44 3.18 8.49
CA ILE A 57 -8.20 3.65 9.84
C ILE A 57 -8.74 5.08 9.99
N HIS A 58 -8.96 5.51 11.22
CA HIS A 58 -9.18 6.90 11.55
C HIS A 58 -8.12 7.36 12.54
N VAL A 59 -7.59 8.55 12.33
CA VAL A 59 -6.63 9.20 13.23
C VAL A 59 -7.17 10.60 13.51
N ASP A 60 -7.57 10.88 14.75
CA ASP A 60 -8.29 12.11 15.14
C ASP A 60 -9.50 12.41 14.21
N GLY A 61 -10.26 11.37 13.89
CA GLY A 61 -11.40 11.46 12.96
C GLY A 61 -11.02 11.63 11.48
N ARG A 62 -9.73 11.74 11.13
CA ARG A 62 -9.28 11.81 9.73
C ARG A 62 -9.25 10.39 9.12
N PRO A 63 -10.02 10.09 8.07
CA PRO A 63 -10.03 8.78 7.44
C PRO A 63 -8.76 8.58 6.60
N LEU A 64 -8.04 7.50 6.88
CA LEU A 64 -6.84 7.09 6.16
C LEU A 64 -6.92 5.62 5.74
N HIS A 65 -6.04 5.24 4.81
CA HIS A 65 -5.76 3.86 4.46
C HIS A 65 -4.37 3.49 4.98
N ALA A 66 -4.27 2.38 5.70
CA ALA A 66 -3.02 1.80 6.15
C ALA A 66 -2.70 0.56 5.32
N LYS A 67 -1.61 0.61 4.55
CA LYS A 67 -1.12 -0.51 3.75
C LYS A 67 0.10 -1.12 4.41
N TYR A 68 0.01 -2.41 4.71
CA TYR A 68 1.11 -3.23 5.21
C TYR A 68 1.53 -4.25 4.16
N SER A 69 2.85 -4.41 4.00
CA SER A 69 3.44 -5.43 3.13
C SER A 69 4.30 -6.38 3.95
N LEU A 70 3.90 -7.66 3.95
CA LEU A 70 4.73 -8.73 4.49
C LEU A 70 5.81 -9.07 3.45
N LEU A 71 7.08 -8.89 3.81
CA LEU A 71 8.28 -9.23 3.07
C LEU A 71 8.35 -8.64 1.64
N GLY A 72 7.60 -7.58 1.37
CA GLY A 72 7.56 -6.95 0.05
C GLY A 72 6.84 -7.77 -1.01
N VAL A 73 6.09 -8.81 -0.62
CA VAL A 73 5.34 -9.64 -1.56
C VAL A 73 3.85 -9.24 -1.58
N PRO A 74 3.16 -9.40 -2.73
CA PRO A 74 1.71 -9.22 -2.79
C PRO A 74 0.99 -10.11 -1.77
N GLY A 75 -0.08 -9.63 -1.12
CA GLY A 75 -0.75 -10.33 -0.02
C GLY A 75 -1.19 -11.76 -0.35
N VAL A 76 -1.64 -11.99 -1.59
CA VAL A 76 -2.05 -13.33 -2.09
C VAL A 76 -0.87 -14.28 -2.30
N VAL A 77 0.33 -13.73 -2.52
CA VAL A 77 1.59 -14.46 -2.67
C VAL A 77 2.24 -14.72 -1.31
N ALA A 78 2.11 -13.78 -0.36
CA ALA A 78 2.61 -13.92 1.01
C ALA A 78 2.03 -15.17 1.70
N ALA A 79 0.71 -15.34 1.62
CA ALA A 79 0.01 -16.49 2.20
C ALA A 79 0.34 -17.83 1.51
N ARG A 80 0.91 -17.81 0.29
CA ARG A 80 1.21 -19.01 -0.50
C ARG A 80 2.71 -19.37 -0.58
N ARG A 81 3.61 -18.39 -0.48
CA ARG A 81 5.07 -18.57 -0.63
C ARG A 81 5.83 -18.72 0.69
N HIS A 82 5.31 -18.22 1.80
CA HIS A 82 6.01 -18.35 3.08
C HIS A 82 5.59 -19.64 3.78
N ARG A 83 6.24 -20.74 3.40
CA ARG A 83 6.12 -22.07 4.04
C ARG A 83 7.11 -22.26 5.21
N GLY A 84 7.63 -21.17 5.75
CA GLY A 84 8.56 -21.19 6.88
C GLY A 84 7.80 -21.14 8.21
N PRO A 85 8.38 -21.63 9.31
CA PRO A 85 7.84 -21.44 10.66
C PRO A 85 7.57 -19.97 10.95
N TRP A 86 6.43 -19.67 11.58
CA TRP A 86 6.01 -18.28 11.84
C TRP A 86 7.07 -17.41 12.55
N PRO A 87 7.82 -17.90 13.56
CA PRO A 87 8.89 -17.12 14.18
C PRO A 87 9.96 -16.63 13.19
N GLN A 88 10.33 -17.46 12.21
CA GLN A 88 11.31 -17.09 11.20
C GLN A 88 10.77 -16.03 10.23
N VAL A 89 9.48 -16.12 9.88
CA VAL A 89 8.81 -15.11 9.04
C VAL A 89 8.81 -13.75 9.73
N ARG A 90 8.57 -13.70 11.05
CA ARG A 90 8.59 -12.46 11.82
C ARG A 90 9.98 -11.83 11.90
N VAL A 91 11.03 -12.63 12.12
CA VAL A 91 12.42 -12.15 12.11
C VAL A 91 12.78 -11.59 10.73
N ALA A 92 12.51 -12.34 9.66
CA ALA A 92 12.75 -11.87 8.29
C ALA A 92 11.97 -10.59 7.97
N GLN A 93 10.75 -10.44 8.52
CA GLN A 93 9.95 -9.22 8.34
C GLN A 93 10.58 -8.03 9.04
N GLN A 94 11.09 -8.20 10.26
CA GLN A 94 11.79 -7.14 10.96
C GLN A 94 13.02 -6.66 10.18
N GLU A 95 13.84 -7.59 9.69
CA GLU A 95 14.98 -7.28 8.82
C GLU A 95 14.56 -6.56 7.54
N TYR A 96 13.45 -7.01 6.93
CA TYR A 96 12.91 -6.41 5.71
C TYR A 96 12.51 -4.95 5.91
N VAL A 97 11.82 -4.64 7.02
CA VAL A 97 11.35 -3.27 7.32
C VAL A 97 12.50 -2.29 7.52
N GLN A 98 13.67 -2.75 7.96
CA GLN A 98 14.86 -1.92 8.11
C GLN A 98 15.56 -1.58 6.79
N ARG A 99 15.16 -2.20 5.68
CA ARG A 99 15.78 -1.93 4.38
C ARG A 99 15.34 -0.59 3.81
N THR A 100 16.31 0.22 3.40
CA THR A 100 16.08 1.52 2.75
C THR A 100 15.42 1.39 1.38
N ASP A 101 15.54 0.23 0.73
CA ASP A 101 14.91 -0.06 -0.56
C ASP A 101 13.62 -0.87 -0.43
N GLY A 102 13.00 -0.93 0.76
CA GLY A 102 11.72 -1.62 0.98
C GLY A 102 10.60 -1.14 0.05
N LEU A 103 9.67 -2.04 -0.29
CA LEU A 103 8.55 -1.78 -1.21
C LEU A 103 7.74 -0.56 -0.77
N ILE A 104 7.42 -0.50 0.52
CA ILE A 104 6.62 0.56 1.14
C ILE A 104 7.32 1.92 1.04
N GLY A 105 8.64 1.96 1.28
CA GLY A 105 9.42 3.19 1.12
C GLY A 105 9.43 3.67 -0.33
N ARG A 106 9.64 2.77 -1.29
CA ARG A 106 9.59 3.12 -2.72
C ARG A 106 8.22 3.60 -3.16
N GLU A 107 7.16 2.94 -2.74
CA GLU A 107 5.79 3.33 -3.07
C GLU A 107 5.45 4.72 -2.52
N ALA A 108 5.86 5.02 -1.28
CA ALA A 108 5.69 6.35 -0.70
C ALA A 108 6.45 7.43 -1.50
N ALA A 109 7.71 7.17 -1.86
CA ALA A 109 8.51 8.09 -2.66
C ALA A 109 7.90 8.34 -4.06
N GLN A 110 7.34 7.29 -4.67
CA GLN A 110 6.64 7.42 -5.96
C GLN A 110 5.37 8.27 -5.83
N LEU A 111 4.58 8.08 -4.77
CA LEU A 111 3.37 8.89 -4.53
C LEU A 111 3.73 10.36 -4.26
N GLN A 112 4.78 10.62 -3.47
CA GLN A 112 5.26 11.98 -3.21
C GLN A 112 5.72 12.66 -4.50
N LEU A 113 6.54 11.98 -5.31
CA LEU A 113 6.97 12.50 -6.61
C LEU A 113 5.77 12.80 -7.54
N LEU A 114 4.78 11.90 -7.62
CA LEU A 114 3.60 12.12 -8.45
C LEU A 114 2.74 13.28 -7.94
N ALA A 115 2.67 13.48 -6.62
CA ALA A 115 1.99 14.63 -6.02
C ALA A 115 2.69 15.95 -6.38
N GLU A 116 4.03 15.99 -6.32
CA GLU A 116 4.84 17.15 -6.73
C GLU A 116 4.66 17.51 -8.21
N LEU A 117 4.54 16.50 -9.08
CA LEU A 117 4.27 16.70 -10.50
C LEU A 117 2.84 17.17 -10.80
N GLY A 118 1.93 17.11 -9.82
CA GLY A 118 0.54 17.57 -9.91
C GLY A 118 -0.38 16.72 -10.78
N ARG A 119 0.14 15.78 -11.59
CA ARG A 119 -0.63 14.82 -12.40
C ARG A 119 0.09 13.48 -12.63
N PRO A 120 -0.62 12.34 -12.63
CA PRO A 120 -2.03 12.19 -12.25
C PRO A 120 -2.26 12.53 -10.78
N ARG A 121 -3.51 12.83 -10.39
CA ARG A 121 -3.84 13.00 -8.97
C ARG A 121 -3.61 11.66 -8.26
N VAL A 122 -2.83 11.69 -7.19
CA VAL A 122 -2.51 10.53 -6.35
C VAL A 122 -2.99 10.76 -4.93
N CYS A 123 -3.07 9.69 -4.15
CA CYS A 123 -3.37 9.78 -2.74
C CYS A 123 -2.23 10.51 -2.01
N PRO A 124 -2.53 11.54 -1.20
CA PRO A 124 -1.55 12.14 -0.31
C PRO A 124 -0.96 11.10 0.65
N VAL A 125 0.35 11.15 0.84
CA VAL A 125 1.05 10.32 1.82
C VAL A 125 0.95 11.01 3.18
N ALA A 126 0.27 10.37 4.13
CA ALA A 126 0.11 10.85 5.50
C ALA A 126 1.27 10.41 6.42
N GLY A 127 1.99 9.35 6.05
CA GLY A 127 3.16 8.88 6.78
C GLY A 127 3.65 7.50 6.35
N VAL A 128 4.88 7.18 6.76
CA VAL A 128 5.45 5.83 6.63
C VAL A 128 6.15 5.47 7.93
N ARG A 129 5.72 4.40 8.60
CA ARG A 129 6.35 3.89 9.83
C ARG A 129 6.28 2.38 9.88
N ARG A 130 7.34 1.74 10.37
CA ARG A 130 7.42 0.28 10.57
C ARG A 130 6.95 -0.56 9.36
N GLY A 131 7.22 -0.11 8.13
CA GLY A 131 6.77 -0.81 6.92
C GLY A 131 5.26 -0.72 6.64
N VAL A 132 4.59 0.28 7.23
CA VAL A 132 3.21 0.66 6.94
C VAL A 132 3.21 2.00 6.23
N LEU A 133 2.52 2.07 5.09
CA LEU A 133 2.22 3.31 4.38
C LEU A 133 0.82 3.78 4.76
N PHE A 134 0.71 5.02 5.22
CA PHE A 134 -0.55 5.69 5.48
C PHE A 134 -0.86 6.70 4.38
N THR A 135 -2.05 6.62 3.80
CA THR A 135 -2.50 7.54 2.74
C THR A 135 -3.90 8.05 2.97
N GLU A 136 -4.15 9.27 2.47
CA GLU A 136 -5.50 9.81 2.36
C GLU A 136 -6.24 9.21 1.15
N SER A 137 -7.57 9.33 1.14
CA SER A 137 -8.37 8.92 -0.01
C SER A 137 -8.26 9.93 -1.16
N VAL A 138 -8.18 9.44 -2.40
CA VAL A 138 -8.41 10.30 -3.57
C VAL A 138 -9.91 10.39 -3.81
N THR A 139 -10.43 11.61 -3.87
CA THR A 139 -11.85 11.87 -4.19
C THR A 139 -12.12 11.73 -5.68
N GLY A 140 -13.26 11.16 -6.06
CA GLY A 140 -13.73 11.08 -7.44
C GLY A 140 -14.25 9.68 -7.79
N PRO A 141 -14.93 9.54 -8.93
CA PRO A 141 -15.41 8.24 -9.39
C PRO A 141 -14.22 7.37 -9.79
N SER A 142 -14.30 6.07 -9.47
CA SER A 142 -13.34 5.11 -10.00
C SER A 142 -13.58 4.90 -11.50
N LEU A 143 -12.55 4.48 -12.25
CA LEU A 143 -12.74 4.07 -13.65
C LEU A 143 -13.81 2.98 -13.77
N ALA A 144 -13.84 2.02 -12.84
CA ALA A 144 -14.85 0.96 -12.86
C ALA A 144 -16.27 1.54 -12.74
N GLN A 145 -16.47 2.52 -11.87
CA GLN A 145 -17.75 3.22 -11.74
C GLN A 145 -18.11 3.95 -13.04
N LEU A 146 -17.17 4.69 -13.63
CA LEU A 146 -17.40 5.39 -14.90
C LEU A 146 -17.73 4.43 -16.04
N LEU A 147 -17.07 3.28 -16.11
CA LEU A 147 -17.35 2.25 -17.13
C LEU A 147 -18.73 1.60 -16.93
N LEU A 148 -19.21 1.48 -15.70
CA LEU A 148 -20.57 1.00 -15.42
C LEU A 148 -21.62 2.06 -15.80
N ASP A 149 -21.38 3.32 -15.44
CA ASP A 149 -22.34 4.41 -15.65
C ASP A 149 -22.37 4.91 -17.11
N GLN A 150 -21.25 4.79 -17.82
CA GLN A 150 -21.05 5.36 -19.16
C GLN A 150 -20.42 4.33 -20.11
N ALA A 151 -20.93 3.09 -20.12
CA ALA A 151 -20.37 1.99 -20.91
C ALA A 151 -20.19 2.33 -22.40
N GLN A 152 -21.10 3.13 -22.97
CA GLN A 152 -21.05 3.60 -24.35
C GLN A 152 -19.86 4.52 -24.66
N ASP A 153 -19.24 5.16 -23.66
CA ASP A 153 -18.08 6.05 -23.81
C ASP A 153 -16.78 5.41 -23.27
N SER A 154 -16.78 4.09 -23.12
CA SER A 154 -15.62 3.34 -22.60
C SER A 154 -14.33 3.59 -23.39
N ALA A 155 -14.42 3.78 -24.71
CA ALA A 155 -13.26 4.09 -25.55
C ALA A 155 -12.63 5.46 -25.18
N GLY A 156 -13.43 6.51 -25.02
CA GLY A 156 -12.96 7.84 -24.63
C GLY A 156 -12.34 7.84 -23.24
N LEU A 157 -13.00 7.17 -22.29
CA LEU A 157 -12.52 7.00 -20.91
C LEU A 157 -11.17 6.27 -20.84
N LEU A 158 -10.98 5.23 -21.64
CA LEU A 158 -9.74 4.46 -21.68
C LEU A 158 -8.60 5.24 -22.36
N VAL A 159 -8.89 5.99 -23.44
CA VAL A 159 -7.88 6.84 -24.12
C VAL A 159 -7.30 7.88 -23.15
N GLY A 160 -8.14 8.54 -22.36
CA GLY A 160 -7.68 9.49 -21.34
C GLY A 160 -6.71 8.85 -20.33
N ILE A 161 -7.05 7.65 -19.85
CA ILE A 161 -6.22 6.92 -18.88
C ILE A 161 -4.92 6.40 -19.48
N PHE A 162 -4.96 5.88 -20.71
CA PHE A 162 -3.73 5.46 -21.41
C PHE A 162 -2.83 6.66 -21.69
N GLY A 163 -3.38 7.84 -22.00
CA GLY A 163 -2.60 9.07 -22.09
C GLY A 163 -1.88 9.39 -20.78
N GLU A 164 -2.59 9.33 -19.65
CA GLU A 164 -2.03 9.64 -18.33
C GLU A 164 -0.99 8.61 -17.84
N ARG A 165 -1.24 7.31 -18.10
CA ARG A 165 -0.45 6.17 -17.59
C ARG A 165 0.56 5.59 -18.59
N SER A 166 0.61 6.08 -19.82
CA SER A 166 1.57 5.59 -20.81
C SER A 166 3.00 5.92 -20.42
N ILE A 167 3.93 5.11 -20.93
CA ILE A 167 5.37 5.39 -20.89
C ILE A 167 5.64 6.76 -21.50
N ALA A 168 5.01 7.08 -22.63
CA ALA A 168 5.12 8.39 -23.29
C ALA A 168 4.64 9.54 -22.39
N GLY A 169 3.46 9.43 -21.76
CA GLY A 169 2.95 10.43 -20.83
C GLY A 169 3.84 10.63 -19.59
N THR A 170 4.47 9.55 -19.12
CA THR A 170 5.44 9.59 -18.01
C THR A 170 6.76 10.25 -18.45
N PHE A 171 7.25 9.93 -19.66
CA PHE A 171 8.47 10.50 -20.23
C PHE A 171 8.31 12.00 -20.53
N GLN A 172 7.16 12.40 -21.10
CA GLN A 172 6.82 13.79 -21.37
C GLN A 172 6.83 14.64 -20.09
N ARG A 173 6.22 14.16 -18.99
CA ARG A 173 6.23 14.88 -17.72
C ARG A 173 7.62 14.94 -17.08
N LYS A 174 8.35 13.82 -17.11
CA LYS A 174 9.66 13.72 -16.46
C LYS A 174 10.76 14.52 -17.17
N PHE A 175 10.73 14.58 -18.50
CA PHE A 175 11.80 15.20 -19.29
C PHE A 175 11.40 16.52 -19.93
N ASN A 176 10.15 16.70 -20.38
CA ASN A 176 9.71 17.95 -21.01
C ASN A 176 9.08 18.94 -20.01
N GLY A 177 8.77 18.51 -18.78
CA GLY A 177 8.42 19.41 -17.68
C GLY A 177 9.58 20.26 -17.14
N LEU A 178 10.84 19.88 -17.44
CA LEU A 178 12.05 20.63 -17.06
C LEU A 178 12.49 21.64 -18.13
N SER A 179 12.03 21.49 -19.36
CA SER A 179 12.49 22.29 -20.51
C SER A 179 11.47 23.30 -21.03
N GLY A 180 10.30 23.43 -20.37
CA GLY A 180 9.20 24.26 -20.87
C GLY A 180 8.57 23.72 -22.17
N PRO A 181 7.42 24.26 -22.58
CA PRO A 181 6.83 23.89 -23.87
C PRO A 181 7.76 24.30 -25.00
N ILE A 182 8.05 23.37 -25.91
CA ILE A 182 8.66 23.68 -27.20
C ILE A 182 7.57 24.36 -28.02
N GLU A 183 7.62 25.70 -28.12
CA GLU A 183 6.82 26.42 -29.11
C GLU A 183 7.18 25.90 -30.51
N PRO A 184 6.18 25.59 -31.36
CA PRO A 184 6.46 25.26 -32.74
C PRO A 184 7.09 26.48 -33.44
N PRO A 185 8.03 26.27 -34.38
CA PRO A 185 8.66 27.37 -35.09
C PRO A 185 7.61 28.16 -35.88
N PRO A 186 7.71 29.50 -35.93
CA PRO A 186 6.82 30.31 -36.73
C PRO A 186 6.93 29.91 -38.21
N THR A 187 5.77 29.74 -38.84
CA THR A 187 5.58 29.46 -40.27
C THR A 187 6.19 30.52 -41.16
#